data_AF-A0A7W7DKW9-F1
#
_entry.id   AF-A0A7W7DKW9-F1
#
_cell.length_a   1.000
_cell.length_b   1.000
_cell.length_c   1.000
_cell.angle_alpha   90.00
_cell.angle_beta   90.00
_cell.angle_gamma   90.00
#
_symmetry.space_group_name_H-M   'P 1'
#
loop_
_entity.id
_entity.type
_entity.pdbx_description
1 polymer ?
#
loop_
_entity_poly.entity_id
_entity_poly.type
_entity_poly.pdbx_seq_one_letter_code
_entity_poly.pdbx_strand_id
1 'polypeptide(L)' 'MADDLSLSDYTPGELAKLSLLTARMAKRGLAGMDVDLSDLKRKAERIEQQALRRKQKP' A
#
# COMPACT_ATOMS: atom_id res chain seq x y z
N MET A 1 3.39 5.36 5.60
CA MET A 1 2.51 4.47 6.36
C MET A 1 1.78 5.36 7.32
N ALA A 2 0.46 5.41 7.27
CA ALA A 2 -0.28 6.07 8.34
C ALA A 2 0.03 5.32 9.65
N ASP A 3 0.61 6.00 10.64
CA ASP A 3 0.98 5.45 11.96
C ASP A 3 -0.22 4.84 12.73
N ASP A 4 -1.41 4.96 12.17
CA ASP A 4 -2.68 4.59 12.77
C ASP A 4 -3.36 3.38 12.08
N LEU A 5 -2.71 2.72 11.11
CA LEU A 5 -3.23 1.51 10.45
C LEU A 5 -2.44 0.26 10.84
N SER A 6 -3.13 -0.71 11.44
CA SER A 6 -2.60 -2.06 11.73
C SER A 6 -2.88 -3.03 10.58
N LEU A 7 -2.14 -4.15 10.52
CA LEU A 7 -2.39 -5.21 9.53
C LEU A 7 -3.82 -5.78 9.63
N SER A 8 -4.43 -5.75 10.82
CA SER A 8 -5.80 -6.18 11.09
C SER A 8 -6.89 -5.26 10.52
N ASP A 9 -6.58 -3.99 10.21
CA ASP A 9 -7.55 -3.04 9.65
C ASP A 9 -7.78 -3.24 8.13
N TYR A 10 -6.90 -4.01 7.51
CA TYR A 10 -6.98 -4.37 6.10
C TYR A 10 -7.81 -5.64 5.92
N THR A 11 -8.58 -5.66 4.85
CA THR A 11 -9.19 -6.91 4.39
C THR A 11 -8.12 -7.82 3.78
N PRO A 12 -8.35 -9.15 3.72
CA PRO A 12 -7.41 -10.09 3.11
C PRO A 12 -7.04 -9.70 1.67
N GLY A 13 -8.01 -9.19 0.90
CA GLY A 13 -7.78 -8.74 -0.48
C GLY A 13 -6.93 -7.48 -0.58
N GLU A 14 -7.01 -6.57 0.39
CA GLU A 14 -6.19 -5.36 0.43
C GLU A 14 -4.77 -5.66 0.89
N LEU A 15 -4.60 -6.54 1.88
CA LEU A 15 -3.30 -7.07 2.28
C LEU A 15 -2.59 -7.74 1.11
N ALA A 16 -3.29 -8.58 0.36
CA ALA A 16 -2.75 -9.21 -0.84
C ALA A 16 -2.31 -8.17 -1.88
N LYS A 17 -3.12 -7.13 -2.13
CA LYS A 17 -2.75 -6.05 -3.07
C LYS A 17 -1.56 -5.22 -2.57
N LEU A 18 -1.53 -4.86 -1.29
CA LEU A 18 -0.41 -4.13 -0.68
C LEU A 18 0.89 -4.92 -0.79
N SER A 19 0.87 -6.21 -0.43
CA SER A 19 2.05 -7.07 -0.55
C SER A 19 2.56 -7.17 -1.99
N LEU A 20 1.66 -7.29 -2.97
CA LEU A 20 2.01 -7.32 -4.40
C LEU A 20 2.61 -5.98 -4.87
N LEU A 21 2.03 -4.85 -4.45
CA LEU A 21 2.54 -3.52 -4.79
C LEU A 21 3.92 -3.30 -4.18
N THR A 22 4.12 -3.69 -2.91
CA THR A 22 5.41 -3.63 -2.23
C THR A 22 6.45 -4.51 -2.93
N ALA A 23 6.10 -5.74 -3.30
CA ALA A 23 6.98 -6.61 -4.07
C ALA A 23 7.36 -6.00 -5.44
N ARG A 24 6.40 -5.36 -6.13
CA ARG A 24 6.68 -4.65 -7.39
C ARG A 24 7.56 -3.42 -7.19
N MET A 25 7.37 -2.67 -6.10
CA MET A 25 8.24 -1.54 -5.74
C MET A 25 9.66 -2.01 -5.42
N ALA A 26 9.81 -3.09 -4.65
CA ALA A 26 11.10 -3.70 -4.36
C ALA A 26 11.80 -4.19 -5.65
N LYS A 27 11.06 -4.89 -6.52
CA LYS A 27 11.58 -5.34 -7.82
C LYS A 27 12.05 -4.17 -8.69
N ARG A 28 11.31 -3.06 -8.69
CA ARG A 28 11.68 -1.83 -9.42
C ARG A 28 12.86 -1.10 -8.77
N GLY A 29 12.95 -1.08 -7.44
CA GLY A 29 14.08 -0.50 -6.71
C GLY A 29 15.40 -1.24 -7.00
N LEU A 30 15.33 -2.56 -7.24
CA LEU A 30 16.48 -3.33 -7.72
C LEU A 30 16.92 -2.96 -9.15
N ALA A 31 16.02 -2.40 -9.96
CA ALA A 31 16.31 -2.02 -11.35
C ALA A 31 16.94 -0.62 -11.49
N GLY A 32 17.16 0.10 -10.39
CA GLY A 32 17.87 1.38 -10.35
C GLY A 32 17.08 2.51 -9.69
N MET A 33 17.79 3.55 -9.21
CA MET A 33 17.19 4.69 -8.51
C MET A 33 16.31 5.60 -9.41
N ASP A 34 16.49 5.52 -10.73
CA ASP A 34 15.70 6.28 -11.72
C ASP A 34 14.31 5.70 -11.99
N VAL A 35 13.97 4.55 -11.39
CA VAL A 35 12.68 3.91 -11.64
C VAL A 35 11.59 4.61 -10.84
N ASP A 36 10.66 5.25 -11.55
CA ASP A 36 9.50 5.89 -10.93
C ASP A 36 8.60 4.86 -10.21
N LEU A 37 8.44 5.09 -8.90
CA LEU A 37 7.58 4.32 -8.00
C LEU A 37 6.29 5.07 -7.66
N SER A 38 6.11 6.29 -8.14
CA SER A 38 5.00 7.18 -7.75
C SER A 38 3.63 6.56 -8.03
N ASP A 39 3.46 5.87 -9.16
CA ASP A 39 2.21 5.17 -9.48
C ASP A 39 1.91 4.03 -8.48
N LEU A 40 2.93 3.26 -8.10
CA LEU A 40 2.77 2.14 -7.16
C LEU A 40 2.48 2.66 -5.75
N LYS A 41 3.16 3.73 -5.33
CA LYS A 41 2.91 4.42 -4.05
C LYS A 41 1.49 4.96 -3.99
N ARG A 42 1.02 5.67 -5.04
CA ARG A 42 -0.37 6.15 -5.12
C ARG A 42 -1.40 5.04 -5.01
N LYS A 43 -1.11 3.85 -5.58
CA LYS A 43 -1.99 2.68 -5.44
C LYS A 43 -2.01 2.14 -4.02
N ALA A 44 -0.87 2.07 -3.35
CA ALA A 44 -0.78 1.68 -1.95
C ALA A 44 -1.54 2.68 -1.05
N GLU A 45 -1.32 3.97 -1.25
CA GLU A 45 -2.01 5.05 -0.51
C GLU A 45 -3.53 4.98 -0.65
N ARG A 46 -4.06 4.64 -1.83
CA ARG A 46 -5.52 4.45 -2.00
C ARG A 46 -6.07 3.31 -1.14
N ILE A 47 -5.31 2.23 -1.00
CA ILE A 47 -5.68 1.09 -0.16
C ILE A 47 -5.63 1.50 1.31
N GLU A 48 -4.57 2.19 1.72
CA GLU A 48 -4.43 2.75 3.07
C GLU A 48 -5.60 3.70 3.39
N GLN A 49 -5.95 4.61 2.48
CA GLN A 49 -7.09 5.53 2.65
C GLN A 49 -8.43 4.79 2.74
N GLN A 50 -8.61 3.71 1.99
CA GLN A 50 -9.84 2.90 2.06
C GLN A 50 -9.95 2.19 3.41
N ALA A 51 -8.86 1.62 3.91
CA ALA A 51 -8.81 1.02 5.24
C ALA A 51 -9.06 2.07 6.33
N LEU A 52 -8.42 3.24 6.24
CA LEU A 52 -8.60 4.35 7.16
C LEU A 52 -10.06 4.81 7.20
N ARG A 53 -10.70 4.96 6.05
CA ARG A 53 -12.12 5.32 5.96
C ARG A 53 -13.04 4.31 6.63
N ARG A 54 -12.72 3.01 6.56
CA ARG A 54 -13.50 1.99 7.28
C ARG A 54 -13.28 2.06 8.79
N LYS A 55 -12.03 2.21 9.23
CA LYS A 55 -11.69 2.39 10.65
C LYS A 55 -12.39 3.62 11.25
N GLN A 56 -12.47 4.71 10.47
CA GLN A 56 -13.13 5.96 10.88
C GLN A 56 -14.66 5.95 10.72
N LYS A 57 -15.25 4.94 10.07
CA LYS A 57 -16.71 4.83 9.95
C LYS A 57 -17.23 4.00 11.14
N PRO A 58 -17.87 4.61 12.15
CA PRO A 58 -18.47 3.89 13.27
C PRO A 58 -19.64 3.00 12.84
#